data_AF-A0AAW0BS81-F1
#
_entry.id   AF-A0AAW0BS81-F1
#
_cell.length_a   1.000
_cell.length_b   1.000
_cell.length_c   1.000
_cell.angle_alpha   90.00
_cell.angle_beta   90.00
_cell.angle_gamma   90.00
#
_symmetry.space_group_name_H-M   'P 1'
#
loop_
_entity.id
_entity.type
_entity.pdbx_description
1 polymer ?
#
loop_
_entity_poly.entity_id
_entity_poly.type
_entity_poly.pdbx_seq_one_letter_code
_entity_poly.pdbx_strand_id
1 'polypeptide(L)'
;MSRAPSPPNSSRVASPTMSQTRSSSPGFSESRSYLKSEPAQSLCPGIHITFPPGENQHTSYPFGVHAQLSPQWDYFSEGEHFYIRSTSCRHHVFASTPNLCRACNKLDRQDDLLHGIHERIANGINENTPLFWFPNDQLMALRVNRLNDNRILADKVAELDLHKQLMMAIATNNDVRVSALIRAGLNNGESIAAMLERFYRACVDVHREGPKYNPKGFTQDDYMVGLCVLRLGGARLFELLHRALGLPGLTTLRKHSVIRPLRASPTMPTISEIYENIDAFTVGESVPMAVQWWQIEIAVAFWPKSCCILHRMT
;
A
#
# COMPACT_ATOMS: atom_id res chain seq x y z
N MET A 1 -19.39 -15.13 2.00
CA MET A 1 -20.25 -13.96 2.26
C MET A 1 -21.04 -14.23 3.52
N SER A 2 -20.48 -13.89 4.69
CA SER A 2 -21.09 -14.18 5.99
C SER A 2 -21.61 -12.88 6.59
N ARG A 3 -22.91 -12.84 6.85
CA ARG A 3 -23.62 -11.68 7.43
C ARG A 3 -23.21 -11.48 8.90
N ALA A 4 -22.90 -10.24 9.25
CA ALA A 4 -22.71 -9.80 10.63
C ALA A 4 -24.08 -9.68 11.36
N PRO A 5 -24.13 -9.95 12.68
CA PRO A 5 -25.36 -9.81 13.47
C PRO A 5 -25.56 -8.36 13.96
N SER A 6 -26.81 -7.94 13.99
CA SER A 6 -27.27 -6.63 14.45
C SER A 6 -27.22 -6.49 15.99
N PRO A 7 -27.03 -5.27 16.53
CA PRO A 7 -27.00 -5.04 17.98
C PRO A 7 -28.41 -4.90 18.60
N PRO A 8 -28.56 -5.16 19.91
CA PRO A 8 -29.84 -5.08 20.60
C PRO A 8 -30.20 -3.65 21.04
N ASN A 9 -31.50 -3.42 21.05
CA ASN A 9 -32.21 -2.19 21.34
C ASN A 9 -32.22 -1.91 22.86
N SER A 10 -31.64 -0.79 23.32
CA SER A 10 -31.65 -0.40 24.74
C SER A 10 -32.75 0.61 25.02
N SER A 11 -33.69 0.18 25.85
CA SER A 11 -34.87 0.92 26.27
C SER A 11 -34.58 1.72 27.55
N ARG A 12 -35.15 2.93 27.60
CA ARG A 12 -35.72 3.65 28.76
C ARG A 12 -35.03 3.50 30.13
N VAL A 13 -34.47 4.61 30.62
CA VAL A 13 -34.33 4.86 32.06
C VAL A 13 -35.07 6.15 32.41
N ALA A 14 -35.88 6.05 33.47
CA ALA A 14 -36.82 7.04 33.94
C ALA A 14 -36.16 8.18 34.73
N SER A 15 -36.72 9.39 34.60
CA SER A 15 -36.39 10.58 35.39
C SER A 15 -36.90 10.47 36.83
N PRO A 16 -36.17 10.96 37.84
CA PRO A 16 -36.69 11.10 39.20
C PRO A 16 -37.30 12.50 39.47
N THR A 17 -38.41 12.44 40.18
CA THR A 17 -39.35 13.49 40.57
C THR A 17 -38.80 14.43 41.64
N MET A 18 -38.98 15.74 41.43
CA MET A 18 -38.76 16.80 42.41
C MET A 18 -39.68 16.65 43.63
N SER A 19 -39.11 16.73 44.83
CA SER A 19 -39.85 16.87 46.10
C SER A 19 -39.53 18.23 46.72
N GLN A 20 -40.49 19.16 46.66
CA GLN A 20 -40.42 20.45 47.36
C GLN A 20 -40.94 20.27 48.79
N THR A 21 -40.11 20.55 49.80
CA THR A 21 -40.53 20.69 51.19
C THR A 21 -40.47 22.16 51.58
N ARG A 22 -41.66 22.78 51.70
CA ARG A 22 -41.87 24.06 52.38
C ARG A 22 -41.68 23.84 53.87
N SER A 23 -40.78 24.59 54.50
CA SER A 23 -40.76 24.78 55.94
C SER A 23 -40.77 26.28 56.24
N SER A 24 -41.88 26.72 56.83
CA SER A 24 -42.07 28.04 57.42
C SER A 24 -41.28 28.12 58.72
N SER A 25 -40.69 29.27 59.03
CA SER A 25 -40.17 29.54 60.37
C SER A 25 -40.50 30.97 60.82
N PRO A 26 -40.68 31.18 62.14
CA PRO A 26 -41.29 32.38 62.71
C PRO A 26 -40.25 33.46 63.02
N GLY A 27 -40.71 34.71 62.99
CA GLY A 27 -39.91 35.88 63.36
C GLY A 27 -39.47 35.84 64.83
N PHE A 28 -38.19 36.14 65.03
CA PHE A 28 -37.61 36.41 66.33
C PHE A 28 -36.89 37.76 66.31
N SER A 29 -37.08 38.52 67.38
CA SER A 29 -36.78 39.93 67.54
C SER A 29 -35.29 40.24 67.69
N GLU A 30 -34.94 41.36 67.08
CA GLU A 30 -33.62 41.94 66.88
C GLU A 30 -33.00 42.43 68.19
N SER A 31 -31.88 41.82 68.60
CA SER A 31 -30.98 42.36 69.63
C SER A 31 -29.62 42.62 68.98
N ARG A 32 -29.38 43.88 68.58
CA ARG A 32 -28.12 44.32 67.96
C ARG A 32 -26.98 44.34 68.99
N SER A 33 -26.25 43.23 69.04
CA SER A 33 -24.87 43.23 69.52
C SER A 33 -23.95 43.56 68.34
N TYR A 34 -23.10 44.58 68.50
CA TYR A 34 -22.05 44.91 67.55
C TYR A 34 -20.96 43.82 67.61
N LEU A 35 -21.22 42.68 66.97
CA LEU A 35 -20.21 41.68 66.68
C LEU A 35 -19.36 42.21 65.51
N LYS A 36 -18.08 42.41 65.80
CA LYS A 36 -17.03 42.70 64.82
C LYS A 36 -17.07 41.60 63.77
N SER A 37 -17.70 41.85 62.62
CA SER A 37 -17.93 40.83 61.60
C SER A 37 -16.58 40.30 61.12
N GLU A 38 -16.31 39.03 61.40
CA GLU A 38 -15.16 38.36 60.83
C GLU A 38 -15.23 38.47 59.30
N PRO A 39 -14.13 38.81 58.63
CA PRO A 39 -14.12 38.93 57.18
C PRO A 39 -14.59 37.61 56.58
N ALA A 40 -15.63 37.68 55.74
CA ALA A 40 -16.17 36.51 55.05
C ALA A 40 -15.04 35.75 54.35
N GLN A 41 -14.81 34.51 54.76
CA GLN A 41 -13.80 33.63 54.15
C GLN A 41 -14.41 33.02 52.90
N SER A 42 -13.84 33.30 51.73
CA SER A 42 -14.20 32.63 50.49
C SER A 42 -13.28 31.43 50.26
N LEU A 43 -13.78 30.41 49.55
CA LEU A 43 -12.94 29.29 49.14
C LEU A 43 -11.99 29.72 48.02
N CYS A 44 -10.76 29.21 48.02
CA CYS A 44 -9.80 29.41 46.94
C CYS A 44 -10.24 28.57 45.74
N PRO A 45 -10.74 29.17 44.65
CA PRO A 45 -11.11 28.42 43.46
C PRO A 45 -9.91 27.66 42.91
N GLY A 46 -8.74 28.28 42.84
CA GLY A 46 -7.58 27.73 42.14
C GLY A 46 -7.39 28.46 40.81
N ILE A 47 -6.35 28.09 40.07
CA ILE A 47 -6.00 28.69 38.80
C ILE A 47 -6.90 28.08 37.73
N HIS A 48 -7.74 28.91 37.10
CA HIS A 48 -8.60 28.47 36.01
C HIS A 48 -7.80 28.35 34.72
N ILE A 49 -7.83 27.19 34.08
CA ILE A 49 -7.19 26.96 32.78
C ILE A 49 -8.22 27.17 31.69
N THR A 50 -7.94 28.12 30.81
CA THR A 50 -8.78 28.41 29.64
C THR A 50 -8.29 27.62 28.43
N PHE A 51 -9.22 27.00 27.70
CA PHE A 51 -8.93 26.29 26.45
C PHE A 51 -9.42 27.10 25.24
N PRO A 52 -8.80 26.93 24.05
CA PRO A 52 -9.30 27.48 22.80
C PRO A 52 -10.74 27.02 22.48
N PRO A 53 -11.50 27.76 21.65
CA PRO A 53 -12.84 27.36 21.24
C PRO A 53 -12.85 25.97 20.57
N GLY A 54 -13.71 25.07 21.03
CA GLY A 54 -13.83 23.70 20.51
C GLY A 54 -12.90 22.68 21.18
N GLU A 55 -12.02 23.13 22.06
CA GLU A 55 -11.15 22.28 22.87
C GLU A 55 -11.63 22.21 24.33
N ASN A 56 -11.22 21.16 25.05
CA ASN A 56 -11.53 20.97 26.47
C ASN A 56 -10.34 20.35 27.22
N GLN A 57 -10.49 20.10 28.52
CA GLN A 57 -9.41 19.53 29.32
C GLN A 57 -8.89 18.18 28.80
N HIS A 58 -9.72 17.36 28.16
CA HIS A 58 -9.32 16.03 27.69
C HIS A 58 -8.53 16.07 26.38
N THR A 59 -8.81 17.06 25.53
CA THR A 59 -8.18 17.20 24.22
C THR A 59 -6.88 18.00 24.23
N SER A 60 -6.67 18.83 25.27
CA SER A 60 -5.59 19.84 25.24
C SER A 60 -4.71 19.86 26.49
N TYR A 61 -5.19 19.36 27.64
CA TYR A 61 -4.37 19.32 28.84
C TYR A 61 -3.41 18.11 28.85
N PRO A 62 -2.10 18.33 29.13
CA PRO A 62 -1.10 17.27 29.06
C PRO A 62 -1.06 16.44 30.36
N PHE A 63 -2.02 15.53 30.56
CA PHE A 63 -2.09 14.70 31.76
C PHE A 63 -0.82 13.87 32.02
N GLY A 64 -0.04 13.54 30.98
CA GLY A 64 1.22 12.82 31.11
C GLY A 64 2.27 13.55 31.96
N VAL A 65 2.21 14.88 32.06
CA VAL A 65 3.08 15.70 32.91
C VAL A 65 2.98 15.28 34.38
N HIS A 66 1.79 14.93 34.86
CA HIS A 66 1.56 14.52 36.24
C HIS A 66 2.24 13.20 36.59
N ALA A 67 2.28 12.27 35.64
CA ALA A 67 2.92 10.97 35.83
C ALA A 67 4.45 11.06 35.78
N GLN A 68 5.00 11.96 34.97
CA GLN A 68 6.44 12.03 34.71
C GLN A 68 7.18 13.01 35.61
N LEU A 69 6.56 14.15 35.94
CA LEU A 69 7.22 15.27 36.63
C LEU A 69 6.70 15.51 38.05
N SER A 70 5.61 14.85 38.46
CA SER A 70 5.00 14.97 39.80
C SER A 70 4.90 16.43 40.27
N PRO A 71 4.18 17.29 39.54
CA PRO A 71 4.14 18.71 39.82
C PRO A 71 3.55 18.99 41.22
N GLN A 72 3.91 20.12 41.82
CA GLN A 72 3.46 20.50 43.18
C GLN A 72 2.01 21.03 43.21
N TRP A 73 1.17 20.58 42.28
CA TRP A 73 -0.24 20.95 42.18
C TRP A 73 -1.09 19.77 41.71
N ASP A 74 -2.33 19.78 42.15
CA ASP A 74 -3.37 18.87 41.68
C ASP A 74 -4.28 19.60 40.68
N TYR A 75 -5.00 18.82 39.89
CA TYR A 75 -6.02 19.32 38.96
C TYR A 75 -7.40 18.78 39.34
N PHE A 76 -8.44 19.53 39.02
CA PHE A 76 -9.83 19.08 39.17
C PHE A 76 -10.73 19.81 38.17
N SER A 77 -11.87 19.20 37.86
CA SER A 77 -12.90 19.80 37.00
C SER A 77 -14.15 20.11 37.81
N GLU A 78 -14.75 21.26 37.55
CA GLU A 78 -16.05 21.64 38.11
C GLU A 78 -16.95 22.09 36.95
N GLY A 79 -17.86 21.21 36.52
CA GLY A 79 -18.64 21.41 35.30
C GLY A 79 -17.72 21.42 34.06
N GLU A 80 -17.83 22.48 33.26
CA GLU A 80 -17.01 22.71 32.06
C GLU A 80 -15.70 23.46 32.34
N HIS A 81 -15.45 23.82 33.60
CA HIS A 81 -14.27 24.56 34.00
C HIS A 81 -13.19 23.61 34.55
N PHE A 82 -11.95 23.86 34.14
CA PHE A 82 -10.79 23.10 34.59
C PHE A 82 -9.90 23.98 35.46
N TYR A 83 -9.53 23.46 36.62
CA TYR A 83 -8.76 24.20 37.61
C TYR A 83 -7.52 23.43 38.04
N ILE A 84 -6.48 24.19 38.35
CA ILE A 84 -5.25 23.72 38.96
C ILE A 84 -5.09 24.36 40.34
N ARG A 85 -4.67 23.56 41.33
CA ARG A 85 -4.50 24.02 42.71
C ARG A 85 -3.20 23.49 43.27
N SER A 86 -2.37 24.39 43.81
CA SER A 86 -1.16 23.99 44.51
C SER A 86 -1.49 23.00 45.64
N THR A 87 -0.65 21.97 45.79
CA THR A 87 -0.72 21.01 46.92
C THR A 87 -0.61 21.70 48.28
N SER A 88 0.01 22.88 48.33
CA SER A 88 0.12 23.74 49.52
C SER A 88 -1.00 24.78 49.63
N CYS A 89 -2.11 24.62 48.90
CA CYS A 89 -3.25 25.52 48.96
C CYS A 89 -3.94 25.48 50.33
N ARG A 90 -4.28 26.66 50.86
CA ARG A 90 -4.97 26.77 52.17
C ARG A 90 -6.49 26.67 52.06
N HIS A 91 -7.03 26.43 50.87
CA HIS A 91 -8.46 26.37 50.54
C HIS A 91 -9.31 27.62 50.85
N HIS A 92 -8.82 28.58 51.65
CA HIS A 92 -9.53 29.79 52.02
C HIS A 92 -8.75 31.05 51.60
N VAL A 93 -9.48 32.09 51.19
CA VAL A 93 -8.96 33.39 50.80
C VAL A 93 -9.71 34.46 51.59
N PHE A 94 -9.00 35.52 51.99
CA PHE A 94 -9.62 36.67 52.63
C PHE A 94 -10.24 37.57 51.55
N ALA A 95 -11.47 38.04 51.78
CA ALA A 95 -12.24 38.86 50.83
C ALA A 95 -11.51 40.13 50.32
N SER A 96 -10.45 40.58 50.98
CA SER A 96 -9.66 41.77 50.63
C SER A 96 -8.51 41.50 49.64
N THR A 97 -8.24 40.25 49.27
CA THR A 97 -7.11 39.87 48.40
C THR A 97 -7.58 39.32 47.05
N PRO A 98 -6.73 39.35 45.99
CA PRO A 98 -7.05 38.70 44.72
C PRO A 98 -7.54 37.26 44.95
N ASN A 99 -8.43 36.77 44.08
CA ASN A 99 -9.21 35.52 44.22
C ASN A 99 -8.37 34.22 44.41
N LEU A 100 -7.05 34.28 44.57
CA LEU A 100 -6.16 33.15 44.75
C LEU A 100 -5.40 33.26 46.08
N CYS A 101 -5.27 32.14 46.79
CA CYS A 101 -4.39 32.09 47.96
C CYS A 101 -2.91 32.30 47.56
N ARG A 102 -2.06 32.67 48.52
CA ARG A 102 -0.63 32.96 48.27
C ARG A 102 0.11 31.82 47.56
N ALA A 103 -0.20 30.57 47.88
CA ALA A 103 0.43 29.40 47.25
C ALA A 103 0.02 29.26 45.77
N CYS A 104 -1.28 29.35 45.46
CA CYS A 104 -1.77 29.32 44.08
C CYS A 104 -1.30 30.53 43.27
N ASN A 105 -1.26 31.73 43.85
CA ASN A 105 -0.74 32.92 43.17
C ASN A 105 0.78 32.82 42.92
N LYS A 106 1.53 32.14 43.80
CA LYS A 106 2.95 31.85 43.56
C LYS A 106 3.11 30.89 42.38
N LEU A 107 2.30 29.83 42.37
CA LEU A 107 2.27 28.84 41.29
C LEU A 107 1.97 29.50 39.94
N ASP A 108 0.93 30.34 39.87
CA ASP A 108 0.52 31.06 38.66
C ASP A 108 1.62 31.95 38.06
N ARG A 109 2.44 32.57 38.91
CA ARG A 109 3.43 33.57 38.48
C ARG A 109 4.86 33.06 38.31
N GLN A 110 5.22 31.99 39.04
CA GLN A 110 6.63 31.59 39.17
C GLN A 110 6.90 30.17 38.67
N ASP A 111 5.88 29.42 38.28
CA ASP A 111 6.07 28.05 37.83
C ASP A 111 6.20 27.96 36.30
N ASP A 112 7.43 27.73 35.85
CA ASP A 112 7.77 27.62 34.42
C ASP A 112 7.04 26.45 33.75
N LEU A 113 6.75 25.38 34.49
CA LEU A 113 6.09 24.19 33.95
C LEU A 113 4.62 24.50 33.66
N LEU A 114 3.91 25.18 34.56
CA LEU A 114 2.54 25.65 34.32
C LEU A 114 2.50 26.68 33.19
N HIS A 115 3.44 27.62 33.14
CA HIS A 115 3.54 28.58 32.04
C HIS A 115 3.72 27.87 30.69
N GLY A 116 4.59 26.86 30.64
CA GLY A 116 4.78 26.03 29.45
C GLY A 116 3.56 25.19 29.07
N ILE A 117 2.69 24.81 30.02
CA ILE A 117 1.39 24.18 29.70
C ILE A 117 0.49 25.21 28.99
N HIS A 118 0.37 26.42 29.54
CA HIS A 118 -0.45 27.48 28.95
C HIS A 118 0.02 27.86 27.54
N GLU A 119 1.33 28.02 27.35
CA GLU A 119 1.91 28.36 26.06
C GLU A 119 1.59 27.29 25.00
N ARG A 120 1.70 26.01 25.34
CA ARG A 120 1.40 24.91 24.41
C ARG A 120 -0.09 24.74 24.14
N ILE A 121 -0.96 25.03 25.10
CA ILE A 121 -2.41 25.07 24.87
C ILE A 121 -2.75 26.20 23.89
N ALA A 122 -2.07 27.36 24.00
CA ALA A 122 -2.33 28.50 23.14
C ALA A 122 -1.72 28.38 21.74
N ASN A 123 -0.48 27.89 21.65
CA ASN A 123 0.32 27.91 20.42
C ASN A 123 0.45 26.54 19.74
N GLY A 124 -0.07 25.48 20.36
CA GLY A 124 0.09 24.10 19.93
C GLY A 124 1.40 23.46 20.42
N ILE A 125 1.56 22.18 20.08
CA ILE A 125 2.70 21.35 20.50
C ILE A 125 3.64 21.16 19.32
N ASN A 126 4.94 21.42 19.54
CA ASN A 126 5.99 21.16 18.54
C ASN A 126 6.19 19.65 18.36
N GLU A 127 6.44 19.20 17.13
CA GLU A 127 6.71 17.79 16.77
C GLU A 127 7.83 17.15 17.61
N ASN A 128 8.84 17.92 18.02
CA ASN A 128 9.97 17.44 18.81
C ASN A 128 9.71 17.42 20.33
N THR A 129 8.50 17.79 20.76
CA THR A 129 8.16 17.79 22.20
C THR A 129 8.10 16.35 22.72
N PRO A 130 8.58 16.06 23.94
CA PRO A 130 8.43 14.73 24.54
C PRO A 130 6.97 14.29 24.64
N LEU A 131 6.70 12.98 24.46
CA LEU A 131 5.35 12.42 24.37
C LEU A 131 4.43 12.69 25.58
N PHE A 132 4.96 12.92 26.78
CA PHE A 132 4.15 13.18 27.97
C PHE A 132 3.48 14.57 27.97
N TRP A 133 3.89 15.45 27.05
CA TRP A 133 3.23 16.73 26.77
C TRP A 133 2.05 16.62 25.82
N PHE A 134 1.84 15.47 25.19
CA PHE A 134 0.71 15.29 24.28
C PHE A 134 -0.57 14.99 25.07
N PRO A 135 -1.70 15.58 24.68
CA PRO A 135 -3.01 15.19 25.18
C PRO A 135 -3.29 13.71 24.91
N ASN A 136 -4.14 13.10 25.73
CA ASN A 136 -4.40 11.66 25.64
C ASN A 136 -4.92 11.24 24.25
N ASP A 137 -5.80 12.03 23.63
CA ASP A 137 -6.36 11.70 22.32
C ASP A 137 -5.28 11.71 21.23
N GLN A 138 -4.43 12.73 21.22
CA GLN A 138 -3.29 12.80 20.29
C GLN A 138 -2.29 11.65 20.54
N LEU A 139 -2.03 11.33 21.81
CA LEU A 139 -1.16 10.21 22.19
C LEU A 139 -1.72 8.88 21.70
N MET A 140 -3.03 8.65 21.82
CA MET A 140 -3.67 7.42 21.32
C MET A 140 -3.62 7.36 19.80
N ALA A 141 -3.86 8.46 19.10
CA ALA A 141 -3.71 8.53 17.65
C ALA A 141 -2.28 8.19 17.22
N LEU A 142 -1.26 8.77 17.86
CA LEU A 142 0.15 8.45 17.60
C LEU A 142 0.49 6.99 17.88
N ARG A 143 -0.08 6.40 18.93
CA ARG A 143 0.10 4.96 19.24
C ARG A 143 -0.50 4.07 18.16
N VAL A 144 -1.73 4.35 17.73
CA VAL A 144 -2.39 3.59 16.67
C VAL A 144 -1.62 3.71 15.36
N ASN A 145 -1.19 4.92 14.99
CA ASN A 145 -0.36 5.16 13.81
C ASN A 145 0.93 4.35 13.87
N ARG A 146 1.66 4.40 15.00
CA ARG A 146 2.89 3.63 15.20
C ARG A 146 2.67 2.12 15.06
N LEU A 147 1.55 1.59 15.57
CA LEU A 147 1.22 0.17 15.40
C LEU A 147 0.96 -0.18 13.93
N ASN A 148 0.26 0.70 13.20
CA ASN A 148 0.01 0.52 11.79
C ASN A 148 1.32 0.57 10.97
N ASP A 149 2.20 1.52 11.27
CA ASP A 149 3.51 1.66 10.63
C ASP A 149 4.38 0.42 10.90
N ASN A 150 4.40 -0.08 12.14
CA ASN A 150 5.12 -1.31 12.48
C ASN A 150 4.59 -2.52 11.70
N ARG A 151 3.27 -2.61 11.50
CA ARG A 151 2.67 -3.68 10.69
C ARG A 151 3.11 -3.57 9.22
N ILE A 152 3.05 -2.37 8.64
CA ILE A 152 3.50 -2.12 7.26
C ILE A 152 4.98 -2.46 7.11
N LEU A 153 5.83 -2.04 8.06
CA LEU A 153 7.25 -2.36 8.07
C LEU A 153 7.50 -3.87 8.18
N ALA A 154 6.76 -4.58 9.04
CA ALA A 154 6.87 -6.03 9.15
C ALA A 154 6.53 -6.74 7.83
N ASP A 155 5.47 -6.31 7.15
CA ASP A 155 5.09 -6.85 5.83
C ASP A 155 6.20 -6.60 4.79
N LYS A 156 6.83 -5.41 4.81
CA LYS A 156 7.94 -5.06 3.91
C LYS A 156 9.21 -5.85 4.20
N VAL A 157 9.50 -6.12 5.48
CA VAL A 157 10.64 -6.98 5.86
C VAL A 157 10.43 -8.41 5.35
N ALA A 158 9.20 -8.95 5.45
CA ALA A 158 8.87 -10.26 4.89
C ALA A 158 9.01 -10.29 3.36
N GLU A 159 8.57 -9.24 2.66
CA GLU A 159 8.74 -9.08 1.21
C GLU A 159 10.23 -9.04 0.81
N LEU A 160 11.05 -8.31 1.55
CA LEU A 160 12.50 -8.25 1.33
C LEU A 160 13.18 -9.60 1.58
N ASP A 161 12.73 -10.37 2.56
CA ASP A 161 13.27 -11.71 2.82
C ASP A 161 12.96 -12.68 1.67
N LEU A 162 11.73 -12.66 1.15
CA LEU A 162 11.37 -13.41 -0.06
C LEU A 162 12.23 -13.01 -1.26
N HIS A 163 12.49 -11.71 -1.44
CA HIS A 163 13.38 -11.24 -2.49
C HIS A 163 14.81 -11.78 -2.33
N LYS A 164 15.36 -11.78 -1.11
CA LYS A 164 16.67 -12.37 -0.82
C LYS A 164 16.71 -13.88 -1.10
N GLN A 165 15.68 -14.61 -0.68
CA GLN A 165 15.58 -16.04 -0.95
C GLN A 165 15.55 -16.33 -2.46
N LEU A 166 14.79 -15.55 -3.23
CA LEU A 166 14.79 -15.65 -4.69
C LEU A 166 16.17 -15.38 -5.28
N MET A 167 16.84 -14.30 -4.86
CA MET A 167 18.18 -13.96 -5.32
C MET A 167 19.22 -15.04 -4.97
N MET A 168 19.13 -15.64 -3.78
CA MET A 168 19.98 -16.77 -3.38
C MET A 168 19.69 -18.01 -4.24
N ALA A 169 18.43 -18.31 -4.55
CA ALA A 169 18.06 -19.42 -5.42
C ALA A 169 18.61 -19.22 -6.84
N ILE A 170 18.58 -17.98 -7.36
CA ILE A 170 19.19 -17.62 -8.65
C ILE A 170 20.71 -17.78 -8.61
N ALA A 171 21.36 -17.27 -7.57
CA ALA A 171 22.81 -17.31 -7.44
C ALA A 171 23.35 -18.74 -7.30
N THR A 172 22.59 -19.63 -6.66
CA THR A 172 22.97 -21.03 -6.44
C THR A 172 22.69 -21.94 -7.63
N ASN A 173 21.62 -21.69 -8.40
CA ASN A 173 21.27 -22.49 -9.57
C ASN A 173 21.59 -21.75 -10.87
N ASN A 174 22.68 -22.15 -11.53
CA ASN A 174 23.00 -21.75 -12.90
C ASN A 174 22.16 -22.52 -13.95
N ASP A 175 20.89 -22.79 -13.64
CA ASP A 175 19.98 -23.48 -14.54
C ASP A 175 19.21 -22.46 -15.38
N VAL A 176 19.35 -22.58 -16.70
CA VAL A 176 18.66 -21.79 -17.72
C VAL A 176 17.15 -21.74 -17.48
N ARG A 177 16.57 -22.79 -16.87
CA ARG A 177 15.15 -22.88 -16.52
C ARG A 177 14.71 -21.88 -15.45
N VAL A 178 15.55 -21.61 -14.45
CA VAL A 178 15.26 -20.60 -13.40
C VAL A 178 15.16 -19.22 -14.03
N SER A 179 16.13 -18.88 -14.88
CA SER A 179 16.16 -17.62 -15.62
C SER A 179 14.95 -17.46 -16.55
N ALA A 180 14.55 -18.51 -17.27
CA ALA A 180 13.35 -18.51 -18.11
C ALA A 180 12.05 -18.32 -17.30
N LEU A 181 11.93 -18.98 -16.14
CA LEU A 181 10.79 -18.83 -15.23
C LEU A 181 10.66 -17.41 -14.70
N ILE A 182 11.77 -16.80 -14.29
CA ILE A 182 11.79 -15.43 -13.77
C ILE A 182 11.44 -14.45 -14.88
N ARG A 183 12.03 -14.58 -16.07
CA ARG A 183 11.69 -13.73 -17.21
C ARG A 183 10.20 -13.84 -17.57
N ALA A 184 9.65 -15.05 -17.56
CA ALA A 184 8.22 -15.26 -17.80
C ALA A 184 7.35 -14.60 -16.73
N GLY A 185 7.72 -14.74 -15.44
CA GLY A 185 7.04 -14.06 -14.34
C GLY A 185 7.08 -12.54 -14.45
N LEU A 186 8.25 -11.97 -14.75
CA LEU A 186 8.43 -10.53 -14.96
C LEU A 186 7.62 -10.00 -16.15
N ASN A 187 7.64 -10.70 -17.29
CA ASN A 187 6.85 -10.32 -18.47
C ASN A 187 5.34 -10.39 -18.22
N ASN A 188 4.90 -11.27 -17.32
CA ASN A 188 3.50 -11.38 -16.91
C ASN A 188 3.10 -10.40 -15.80
N GLY A 189 4.03 -9.59 -15.27
CA GLY A 189 3.78 -8.69 -14.14
C GLY A 189 3.49 -9.42 -12.83
N GLU A 190 4.03 -10.64 -12.65
CA GLU A 190 3.81 -11.44 -11.45
C GLU A 190 4.59 -10.91 -10.25
N SER A 191 4.00 -11.02 -9.06
CA SER A 191 4.69 -10.70 -7.81
C SER A 191 5.81 -11.70 -7.53
N ILE A 192 6.81 -11.28 -6.75
CA ILE A 192 7.93 -12.14 -6.33
C ILE A 192 7.42 -13.41 -5.63
N ALA A 193 6.40 -13.28 -4.77
CA ALA A 193 5.78 -14.42 -4.11
C ALA A 193 5.16 -15.41 -5.11
N ALA A 194 4.49 -14.93 -6.16
CA ALA A 194 3.93 -15.78 -7.22
C ALA A 194 5.03 -16.47 -8.04
N MET A 195 6.14 -15.76 -8.32
CA MET A 195 7.31 -16.34 -8.99
C MET A 195 7.94 -17.45 -8.14
N LEU A 196 8.09 -17.25 -6.82
CA LEU A 196 8.59 -18.26 -5.89
C LEU A 196 7.66 -19.47 -5.79
N GLU A 197 6.35 -19.26 -5.67
CA GLU A 197 5.36 -20.35 -5.64
C GLU A 197 5.43 -21.18 -6.93
N ARG A 198 5.56 -20.53 -8.10
CA ARG A 198 5.75 -21.22 -9.38
C ARG A 198 7.06 -21.99 -9.43
N PHE A 199 8.12 -21.43 -8.86
CA PHE A 199 9.41 -22.10 -8.72
C PHE A 199 9.32 -23.36 -7.83
N TYR A 200 8.67 -23.25 -6.68
CA TYR A 200 8.45 -24.38 -5.78
C TYR A 200 7.60 -25.46 -6.43
N ARG A 201 6.51 -25.12 -7.14
CA ARG A 201 5.72 -26.10 -7.91
C ARG A 201 6.56 -26.80 -8.97
N ALA A 202 7.37 -26.05 -9.72
CA ALA A 202 8.27 -26.62 -10.71
C ALA A 202 9.29 -27.59 -10.07
N CYS A 203 9.79 -27.28 -8.87
CA CYS A 203 10.71 -28.17 -8.14
C CYS A 203 10.01 -29.39 -7.53
N VAL A 204 8.83 -29.23 -6.92
CA VAL A 204 8.08 -30.31 -6.26
C VAL A 204 7.52 -31.30 -7.29
N ASP A 205 7.02 -30.81 -8.42
CA ASP A 205 6.48 -31.67 -9.49
C ASP A 205 7.56 -32.58 -10.09
N VAL A 206 8.82 -32.13 -10.14
CA VAL A 206 9.96 -32.95 -10.58
C VAL A 206 10.15 -34.20 -9.71
N HIS A 207 9.85 -34.13 -8.41
CA HIS A 207 10.15 -35.23 -7.47
C HIS A 207 9.07 -36.31 -7.37
N ARG A 208 7.80 -36.02 -7.71
CA ARG A 208 6.70 -36.99 -7.54
C ARG A 208 6.22 -37.65 -8.83
N GLU A 209 6.12 -36.92 -9.93
CA GLU A 209 5.43 -37.41 -11.14
C GLU A 209 6.14 -37.03 -12.46
N GLY A 210 7.36 -36.48 -12.36
CA GLY A 210 8.06 -35.85 -13.48
C GLY A 210 7.59 -34.41 -13.71
N PRO A 211 8.41 -33.55 -14.33
CA PRO A 211 8.12 -32.12 -14.46
C PRO A 211 6.85 -31.88 -15.29
N LYS A 212 5.72 -31.60 -14.61
CA LYS A 212 4.45 -31.24 -15.26
C LYS A 212 4.47 -29.85 -15.89
N TYR A 213 5.36 -28.98 -15.42
CA TYR A 213 5.50 -27.61 -15.91
C TYR A 213 6.96 -27.34 -16.33
N ASN A 214 7.19 -27.31 -17.64
CA ASN A 214 8.50 -26.97 -18.23
C ASN A 214 8.34 -25.72 -19.12
N PRO A 215 8.32 -24.51 -18.52
CA PRO A 215 8.22 -23.27 -19.28
C PRO A 215 9.50 -23.08 -20.08
N LYS A 216 9.47 -23.45 -21.36
CA LYS A 216 10.55 -23.20 -22.30
C LYS A 216 10.38 -21.79 -22.87
N GLY A 217 11.21 -20.86 -22.40
CA GLY A 217 11.48 -19.62 -23.13
C GLY A 217 12.48 -19.90 -24.24
N PHE A 218 12.22 -19.40 -25.44
CA PHE A 218 13.13 -19.51 -26.58
C PHE A 218 13.70 -18.13 -26.89
N THR A 219 15.01 -18.07 -27.13
CA THR A 219 15.69 -16.84 -27.56
C THR A 219 15.55 -16.65 -29.07
N GLN A 220 15.83 -15.44 -29.57
CA GLN A 220 15.83 -15.18 -31.02
C GLN A 220 16.80 -16.10 -31.76
N ASP A 221 17.94 -16.41 -31.16
CA ASP A 221 18.94 -17.32 -31.72
C ASP A 221 18.39 -18.74 -31.84
N ASP A 222 17.63 -19.22 -30.83
CA ASP A 222 16.98 -20.54 -30.89
C ASP A 222 15.95 -20.61 -32.03
N TYR A 223 15.20 -19.52 -32.26
CA TYR A 223 14.29 -19.44 -33.40
C TYR A 223 15.05 -19.48 -34.73
N MET A 224 16.15 -18.74 -34.85
CA MET A 224 16.98 -18.70 -36.06
C MET A 224 17.64 -20.06 -36.36
N VAL A 225 18.21 -20.71 -35.33
CA VAL A 225 18.79 -22.06 -35.46
C VAL A 225 17.70 -23.07 -35.84
N GLY A 226 16.53 -23.02 -35.18
CA GLY A 226 15.41 -23.89 -35.51
C GLY A 226 14.91 -23.72 -36.94
N LEU A 227 14.79 -22.48 -37.42
CA LEU A 227 14.44 -22.16 -38.81
C LEU A 227 15.51 -22.65 -39.79
N CYS A 228 16.78 -22.43 -39.49
CA CYS A 228 17.90 -22.87 -40.34
C CYS A 228 17.89 -24.40 -40.50
N VAL A 229 17.81 -25.13 -39.40
CA VAL A 229 17.72 -26.60 -39.38
C VAL A 229 16.51 -27.09 -40.17
N LEU A 230 15.35 -26.47 -39.99
CA LEU A 230 14.12 -26.85 -40.70
C LEU A 230 14.24 -26.63 -42.21
N ARG A 231 14.90 -25.55 -42.63
CA ARG A 231 15.08 -25.20 -44.06
C ARG A 231 16.15 -26.05 -44.74
N LEU A 232 17.25 -26.35 -44.07
CA LEU A 232 18.36 -27.12 -44.64
C LEU A 232 18.14 -28.64 -44.54
N GLY A 233 17.64 -29.13 -43.40
CA GLY A 233 17.52 -30.56 -43.11
C GLY A 233 16.11 -31.12 -43.23
N GLY A 234 15.12 -30.27 -43.47
CA GLY A 234 13.71 -30.66 -43.52
C GLY A 234 13.13 -31.06 -42.16
N ALA A 235 11.86 -31.48 -42.18
CA ALA A 235 11.08 -31.73 -40.97
C ALA A 235 11.65 -32.85 -40.08
N ARG A 236 12.20 -33.92 -40.67
CA ARG A 236 12.72 -35.08 -39.90
C ARG A 236 13.97 -34.73 -39.10
N LEU A 237 14.93 -34.03 -39.71
CA LEU A 237 16.12 -33.59 -39.00
C LEU A 237 15.75 -32.58 -37.91
N PHE A 238 14.82 -31.68 -38.23
CA PHE A 238 14.29 -30.74 -37.26
C PHE A 238 13.62 -31.43 -36.08
N GLU A 239 12.78 -32.44 -36.27
CA GLU A 239 12.16 -33.19 -35.16
C GLU A 239 13.20 -33.87 -34.27
N LEU A 240 14.25 -34.43 -34.86
CA LEU A 240 15.37 -35.02 -34.12
C LEU A 240 16.06 -33.96 -33.26
N LEU A 241 16.43 -32.81 -33.85
CA LEU A 241 17.12 -31.73 -33.16
C LEU A 241 16.23 -30.99 -32.16
N HIS A 242 14.93 -30.87 -32.42
CA HIS A 242 13.95 -30.36 -31.47
C HIS A 242 13.95 -31.19 -30.18
N ARG A 243 14.03 -32.53 -30.30
CA ARG A 243 14.10 -33.42 -29.14
C ARG A 243 15.47 -33.38 -28.47
N ALA A 244 16.56 -33.33 -29.25
CA ALA A 244 17.93 -33.38 -28.73
C ALA A 244 18.38 -32.06 -28.08
N LEU A 245 18.14 -30.93 -28.75
CA LEU A 245 18.59 -29.60 -28.35
C LEU A 245 17.48 -28.80 -27.66
N GLY A 246 16.24 -29.29 -27.68
CA GLY A 246 15.13 -28.64 -27.02
C GLY A 246 14.60 -27.40 -27.74
N LEU A 247 14.88 -27.21 -29.04
CA LEU A 247 14.45 -26.07 -29.89
C LEU A 247 12.94 -25.77 -29.82
N PRO A 248 12.46 -24.59 -30.26
CA PRO A 248 11.03 -24.31 -30.39
C PRO A 248 10.34 -25.32 -31.32
N GLY A 249 9.09 -25.70 -31.03
CA GLY A 249 8.34 -26.63 -31.88
C GLY A 249 8.00 -26.06 -33.26
N LEU A 250 7.64 -26.92 -34.22
CA LEU A 250 7.41 -26.54 -35.62
C LEU A 250 6.33 -25.45 -35.78
N THR A 251 5.23 -25.57 -35.04
CA THR A 251 4.14 -24.57 -35.05
C THR A 251 4.62 -23.22 -34.50
N THR A 252 5.42 -23.24 -33.44
CA THR A 252 6.02 -22.04 -32.85
C THR A 252 6.98 -21.36 -33.81
N LEU A 253 7.85 -22.14 -34.49
CA LEU A 253 8.76 -21.64 -35.52
C LEU A 253 8.02 -21.05 -36.71
N ARG A 254 6.92 -21.66 -37.16
CA ARG A 254 6.08 -21.09 -38.24
C ARG A 254 5.45 -19.77 -37.83
N LYS A 255 5.05 -19.62 -36.57
CA LYS A 255 4.54 -18.34 -36.04
C LYS A 255 5.64 -17.27 -35.94
N HIS A 256 6.89 -17.67 -35.69
CA HIS A 256 8.05 -16.78 -35.59
C HIS A 256 8.86 -16.69 -36.89
N SER A 257 8.43 -17.35 -37.97
CA SER A 257 9.12 -17.25 -39.24
C SER A 257 8.81 -15.89 -39.84
N VAL A 258 9.86 -15.10 -40.07
CA VAL A 258 9.78 -13.74 -40.62
C VAL A 258 9.22 -13.73 -42.05
N ILE A 259 9.17 -14.90 -42.72
CA ILE A 259 8.64 -15.02 -44.08
C ILE A 259 7.14 -14.75 -44.04
N ARG A 260 6.72 -13.66 -44.70
CA ARG A 260 5.31 -13.36 -44.88
C ARG A 260 4.65 -14.50 -45.70
N PRO A 261 3.43 -14.92 -45.35
CA PRO A 261 2.73 -15.93 -46.13
C PRO A 261 2.55 -15.45 -47.57
N LEU A 262 2.79 -16.36 -48.53
CA LEU A 262 2.54 -16.06 -49.95
C LEU A 262 1.06 -15.85 -50.17
N ARG A 263 0.73 -14.80 -50.94
CA ARG A 263 -0.61 -14.58 -51.45
C ARG A 263 -0.88 -15.63 -52.53
N ALA A 264 -1.70 -16.61 -52.17
CA ALA A 264 -2.16 -17.62 -53.11
C ALA A 264 -3.17 -16.98 -54.08
N SER A 265 -2.94 -17.16 -55.38
CA SER A 265 -3.91 -16.82 -56.41
C SER A 265 -4.79 -18.05 -56.70
N PRO A 266 -6.13 -17.92 -56.72
CA PRO A 266 -7.02 -19.05 -56.98
C PRO A 266 -6.98 -19.54 -58.44
N THR A 267 -6.42 -18.75 -59.36
CA THR A 267 -6.31 -19.06 -60.79
C THR A 267 -4.92 -18.68 -61.31
N MET A 268 -4.80 -18.05 -62.49
CA MET A 268 -3.52 -17.59 -63.02
C MET A 268 -3.04 -16.41 -62.17
N PRO A 269 -1.85 -16.47 -61.55
CA PRO A 269 -1.34 -15.38 -60.74
C PRO A 269 -1.20 -14.12 -61.58
N THR A 270 -1.75 -13.02 -61.06
CA THR A 270 -1.59 -11.72 -61.71
C THR A 270 -0.16 -11.20 -61.49
N ILE A 271 0.32 -10.37 -62.41
CA ILE A 271 1.67 -9.79 -62.34
C ILE A 271 1.88 -9.05 -61.00
N SER A 272 0.85 -8.36 -60.51
CA SER A 272 0.88 -7.70 -59.19
C SER A 272 1.01 -8.68 -58.03
N GLU A 273 0.31 -9.82 -58.06
CA GLU A 273 0.44 -10.86 -57.02
C GLU A 273 1.83 -11.49 -57.02
N ILE A 274 2.44 -11.66 -58.20
CA ILE A 274 3.82 -12.14 -58.33
C ILE A 274 4.78 -11.12 -57.71
N TYR A 275 4.64 -9.83 -58.02
CA TYR A 275 5.49 -8.79 -57.43
C TYR A 275 5.30 -8.68 -55.91
N GLU A 276 4.07 -8.70 -55.40
CA GLU A 276 3.80 -8.70 -53.95
C GLU A 276 4.46 -9.90 -53.25
N ASN A 277 4.46 -11.08 -53.88
CA ASN A 277 5.09 -12.28 -53.36
C ASN A 277 6.63 -12.20 -53.42
N ILE A 278 7.21 -11.64 -54.49
CA ILE A 278 8.65 -11.41 -54.62
C ILE A 278 9.12 -10.38 -53.58
N ASP A 279 8.37 -9.29 -53.42
CA ASP A 279 8.64 -8.26 -52.42
C ASP A 279 8.57 -8.85 -51.01
N ALA A 280 7.57 -9.70 -50.73
CA ALA A 280 7.47 -10.43 -49.46
C ALA A 280 8.67 -11.33 -49.15
N PHE A 281 9.38 -11.84 -50.16
CA PHE A 281 10.61 -12.62 -50.01
C PHE A 281 11.86 -11.77 -49.86
N THR A 282 11.89 -10.55 -50.40
CA THR A 282 13.08 -9.70 -50.51
C THR A 282 13.18 -8.61 -49.45
N VAL A 283 12.24 -8.55 -48.50
CA VAL A 283 12.22 -7.56 -47.41
C VAL A 283 13.46 -7.71 -46.50
N GLY A 284 14.52 -6.98 -46.82
CA GLY A 284 15.72 -6.88 -45.99
C GLY A 284 16.93 -6.29 -46.71
N GLU A 285 17.08 -6.53 -48.02
CA GLU A 285 18.19 -5.98 -48.81
C GLU A 285 17.67 -5.54 -50.17
N SER A 286 17.96 -4.29 -50.55
CA SER A 286 17.70 -3.81 -51.90
C SER A 286 18.60 -4.58 -52.86
N VAL A 287 18.07 -5.63 -53.49
CA VAL A 287 18.83 -6.39 -54.47
C VAL A 287 19.04 -5.47 -55.69
N PRO A 288 20.29 -5.19 -56.09
CA PRO A 288 20.55 -4.36 -57.25
C PRO A 288 19.94 -5.01 -58.50
N MET A 289 19.23 -4.18 -59.26
CA MET A 289 18.34 -4.48 -60.39
C MET A 289 18.95 -5.36 -61.51
N ALA A 290 20.26 -5.62 -61.49
CA ALA A 290 20.98 -6.42 -62.48
C ALA A 290 20.72 -7.94 -62.37
N VAL A 291 20.29 -8.45 -61.22
CA VAL A 291 20.06 -9.90 -61.02
C VAL A 291 18.62 -10.33 -61.36
N GLN A 292 17.69 -9.38 -61.50
CA GLN A 292 16.26 -9.66 -61.73
C GLN A 292 15.96 -10.28 -63.11
N TRP A 293 16.79 -10.06 -64.13
CA TRP A 293 16.52 -10.55 -65.49
C TRP A 293 16.86 -12.04 -65.69
N TRP A 294 17.86 -12.58 -64.99
CA TRP A 294 18.29 -13.97 -65.17
C TRP A 294 17.35 -15.02 -64.55
N GLN A 295 16.58 -14.68 -63.51
CA GLN A 295 15.66 -15.64 -62.88
C GLN A 295 14.30 -15.75 -63.57
N ILE A 296 13.86 -14.70 -64.29
CA ILE A 296 12.57 -14.72 -65.01
C ILE A 296 12.66 -15.59 -66.27
N GLU A 297 13.80 -15.62 -66.98
CA GLU A 297 13.98 -16.47 -68.16
C GLU A 297 13.93 -17.98 -67.83
N ILE A 298 14.45 -18.40 -66.67
CA ILE A 298 14.44 -19.81 -66.27
C ILE A 298 13.03 -20.28 -65.85
N ALA A 299 12.24 -19.41 -65.21
CA ALA A 299 10.89 -19.75 -64.77
C ALA A 299 9.89 -19.87 -65.94
N VAL A 300 10.06 -19.08 -67.01
CA VAL A 300 9.20 -19.16 -68.21
C VAL A 300 9.55 -20.38 -69.09
N ALA A 301 10.81 -20.82 -69.07
CA ALA A 301 11.26 -21.96 -69.88
C ALA A 301 10.77 -23.34 -69.38
N PHE A 302 10.33 -23.46 -68.13
CA PHE A 302 9.98 -24.76 -67.52
C PHE A 302 8.47 -25.05 -67.40
N TRP A 303 7.60 -24.23 -68.00
CA TRP A 303 6.17 -24.53 -68.03
C TRP A 303 5.86 -25.53 -69.17
N PRO A 304 5.38 -26.76 -68.88
CA PRO A 304 5.10 -27.75 -69.93
C PRO A 304 3.89 -27.31 -70.76
N LYS A 305 4.03 -27.28 -72.09
CA LYS A 305 2.98 -26.94 -73.07
C LYS A 305 1.83 -27.98 -73.17
N SER A 306 1.60 -28.82 -72.17
CA SER A 306 0.79 -30.04 -72.28
C SER A 306 -0.65 -29.92 -71.78
N CYS A 307 -1.21 -28.72 -71.61
CA CYS A 307 -2.62 -28.53 -71.19
C CYS A 307 -3.49 -27.85 -72.26
N CYS A 308 -3.38 -28.26 -73.52
CA CYS A 308 -4.35 -27.95 -74.57
C CYS A 308 -4.83 -29.23 -75.27
N ILE A 309 -5.52 -30.12 -74.56
CA ILE A 309 -6.35 -31.17 -75.18
C ILE A 309 -7.65 -31.30 -74.38
N LEU A 310 -8.77 -31.36 -75.12
CA LEU A 310 -10.17 -31.64 -74.75
C LEU A 310 -11.08 -30.45 -74.39
N HIS A 311 -11.68 -29.85 -75.43
CA HIS A 311 -13.10 -30.13 -75.74
C HIS A 311 -13.50 -29.55 -77.12
N ARG A 312 -13.70 -30.44 -78.11
CA ARG A 312 -14.49 -30.14 -79.32
C ARG A 312 -15.19 -31.42 -79.78
N MET A 313 -16.54 -31.39 -79.71
CA MET A 313 -17.56 -32.23 -80.40
C MET A 313 -17.52 -33.74 -80.08
N THR A 314 -18.59 -34.38 -79.65
CA THR A 314 -20.01 -34.32 -80.06
C THR A 314 -20.99 -34.28 -78.90
#